data_AF-A0AA43DIN6-F1
#
_entry.id   AF-A0AA43DIN6-F1
#
_cell.length_a   1.000
_cell.length_b   1.000
_cell.length_c   1.000
_cell.angle_alpha   90.00
_cell.angle_beta   90.00
_cell.angle_gamma   90.00
#
_symmetry.space_group_name_H-M   'P 1'
#
loop_
_entity.id
_entity.type
_entity.pdbx_description
1 polymer ?
#
loop_
_entity_poly.entity_id
_entity_poly.type
_entity_poly.pdbx_seq_one_letter_code
_entity_poly.pdbx_strand_id
1 'polypeptide(L)' 'MRQRAARRHKHLQLDHAKLTRAKAVLGAKTETEAIERALALVVEEHRLDQLLKWVKRRMQLRRVFR' A
#
# COMPACT_ATOMS: atom_id res chain seq x y z
N MET A 1 -18.69 2.88 5.51
CA MET A 1 -18.47 2.53 6.94
C MET A 1 -16.98 2.63 7.22
N ARG A 2 -16.52 3.52 8.12
CA ARG A 2 -15.14 3.45 8.63
C ARG A 2 -15.04 2.13 9.40
N GLN A 3 -14.35 1.12 8.86
CA GLN A 3 -13.95 -0.02 9.67
C GLN A 3 -13.08 0.55 10.79
N ARG A 4 -13.62 0.55 12.01
CA ARG A 4 -12.85 0.83 13.21
C ARG A 4 -11.96 -0.40 13.39
N ALA A 5 -10.80 -0.38 12.74
CA ALA A 5 -9.85 -1.48 12.81
C ALA A 5 -9.59 -1.76 14.29
N ALA A 6 -9.87 -2.98 14.74
CA ALA A 6 -9.54 -3.40 16.09
C ALA A 6 -8.01 -3.37 16.21
N ARG A 7 -7.45 -2.26 16.71
CA ARG A 7 -6.02 -2.14 16.98
C ARG A 7 -5.66 -3.24 17.97
N ARG A 8 -4.91 -4.22 17.47
CA ARG A 8 -4.31 -5.27 18.29
C ARG A 8 -2.82 -4.97 18.41
N HIS A 9 -2.31 -4.97 19.63
CA HIS A 9 -0.88 -4.89 19.86
C HIS A 9 -0.26 -6.22 19.41
N LYS A 10 0.65 -6.17 18.45
CA LYS A 10 1.41 -7.32 17.95
C LYS A 10 2.88 -7.10 18.28
N HIS A 11 3.55 -8.12 18.81
CA HIS A 11 5.00 -8.11 18.98
C HIS A 11 5.64 -8.67 17.70
N LEU A 12 6.34 -7.80 16.96
CA LEU A 12 7.06 -8.15 15.73
C LEU A 12 8.53 -7.78 15.94
N GLN A 13 9.44 -8.65 15.51
CA GLN A 13 10.86 -8.31 15.41
C GLN A 13 11.11 -7.70 14.04
N LEU A 14 11.47 -6.41 14.02
CA LEU A 14 11.73 -5.65 12.80
C LEU A 14 13.11 -4.99 12.92
N ASP A 15 13.77 -4.86 11.77
CA ASP A 15 15.02 -4.12 11.66
C ASP A 15 14.77 -2.63 11.92
N HIS A 16 15.39 -2.10 12.97
CA HIS A 16 15.23 -0.72 13.41
C HIS A 16 15.73 0.29 12.37
N ALA A 17 16.76 -0.04 11.58
CA ALA A 17 17.27 0.84 10.53
C ALA A 17 16.22 1.01 9.41
N LYS A 18 15.50 -0.07 9.07
CA LYS A 18 14.39 -0.01 8.10
C LYS A 18 13.23 0.84 8.62
N LEU A 19 12.88 0.72 9.91
CA LEU A 19 11.83 1.54 10.52
C LEU A 19 12.20 3.03 10.53
N THR A 20 13.45 3.35 10.84
CA THR A 20 13.96 4.72 10.83
C THR A 20 13.87 5.34 9.44
N ARG A 21 14.32 4.59 8.42
CA ARG A 21 14.20 5.02 7.02
C ARG A 21 12.74 5.18 6.60
N ALA A 22 11.88 4.25 6.95
CA ALA A 22 10.45 4.31 6.64
C ALA A 22 9.79 5.54 7.28
N LYS A 23 10.11 5.87 8.54
CA LYS A 23 9.61 7.09 9.19
C LYS A 23 9.98 8.35 8.43
N ALA A 24 11.24 8.47 8.00
CA ALA A 24 11.72 9.62 7.26
C ALA A 24 11.04 9.74 5.88
N VAL A 25 11.02 8.66 5.10
CA VAL A 25 10.44 8.63 3.75
C VAL A 25 8.93 8.89 3.78
N LEU A 26 8.23 8.31 4.75
CA LEU A 26 6.78 8.40 4.86
C LEU A 26 6.30 9.61 5.67
N GLY A 27 7.21 10.45 6.18
CA GLY A 27 6.88 11.60 7.02
C GLY A 27 6.08 11.23 8.28
N ALA A 28 6.42 10.10 8.90
CA ALA A 28 5.73 9.57 10.08
C ALA A 28 6.46 9.94 11.38
N LYS A 29 5.68 10.29 12.41
CA LYS A 29 6.20 10.67 13.73
C LYS A 29 6.58 9.44 14.56
N THR A 30 5.85 8.34 14.39
CA THR A 30 6.04 7.09 15.15
C THR A 30 6.30 5.89 14.24
N GLU A 31 6.88 4.81 14.78
CA GLU A 31 7.08 3.55 14.05
C GLU A 31 5.73 2.94 13.65
N THR A 32 4.74 2.95 14.54
CA THR A 32 3.37 2.51 14.23
C THR A 32 2.79 3.28 13.06
N GLU A 33 2.92 4.60 13.04
CA GLU A 33 2.43 5.43 11.95
C GLU A 33 3.16 5.14 10.63
N ALA A 34 4.47 4.90 10.67
CA ALA A 34 5.23 4.49 9.48
C ALA A 34 4.72 3.15 8.93
N ILE A 35 4.46 2.17 9.80
CA ILE A 35 3.94 0.86 9.41
C ILE A 35 2.53 1.00 8.81
N GLU A 36 1.62 1.73 9.45
CA GLU A 36 0.25 1.94 8.97
C GLU A 36 0.23 2.64 7.61
N ARG A 37 1.07 3.67 7.41
CA ARG A 37 1.21 4.36 6.11
C ARG A 37 1.76 3.44 5.04
N ALA A 38 2.80 2.65 5.36
CA ALA A 38 3.38 1.69 4.42
C ALA A 38 2.35 0.63 3.98
N LEU A 39 1.55 0.11 4.91
CA LEU A 39 0.50 -0.85 4.60
C LEU A 39 -0.58 -0.23 3.70
N ALA A 40 -0.99 1.00 3.97
CA ALA A 40 -1.94 1.72 3.13
C ALA A 40 -1.41 1.90 1.70
N LEU A 41 -0.15 2.33 1.56
CA LEU A 41 0.49 2.53 0.26
C LEU A 41 0.53 1.24 -0.57
N VAL A 42 0.99 0.13 0.02
CA VAL A 42 1.08 -1.16 -0.70
C VAL A 42 -0.28 -1.65 -1.18
N VAL A 43 -1.34 -1.45 -0.38
CA VAL A 43 -2.70 -1.83 -0.77
C VAL A 43 -3.20 -0.97 -1.94
N GLU A 44 -2.96 0.34 -1.89
CA GLU A 44 -3.37 1.24 -2.96
C GLU A 44 -2.57 1.03 -4.25
N GLU A 45 -1.26 0.81 -4.16
CA GLU A 45 -0.41 0.45 -5.30
C GLU A 45 -0.93 -0.82 -5.97
N HIS A 46 -1.24 -1.86 -5.18
CA HIS A 46 -1.81 -3.08 -5.74
C HIS A 46 -3.13 -2.83 -6.47
N ARG A 47 -4.01 -1.98 -5.93
CA ARG A 47 -5.29 -1.62 -6.59
C ARG A 47 -5.06 -0.89 -7.91
N LEU A 48 -4.14 0.08 -7.92
CA LEU A 48 -3.79 0.82 -9.13
C LEU A 48 -3.21 -0.09 -10.21
N ASP A 49 -2.32 -1.01 -9.84
CA ASP A 49 -1.75 -1.98 -10.77
C ASP A 49 -2.81 -2.87 -11.42
N GLN A 50 -3.80 -3.33 -10.65
CA GLN A 50 -4.90 -4.12 -11.19
C GLN A 50 -5.78 -3.30 -12.14
N LEU A 51 -6.06 -2.04 -11.80
CA LEU A 51 -6.81 -1.14 -12.67
C LEU A 51 -6.08 -0.91 -13.99
N LEU A 52 -4.77 -0.63 -13.95
CA LEU A 52 -3.94 -0.42 -15.14
C LEU A 52 -3.89 -1.67 -16.01
N LYS A 53 -3.76 -2.86 -15.42
CA LYS A 53 -3.83 -4.15 -16.14
C LYS A 53 -5.18 -4.32 -16.83
N TRP A 54 -6.28 -3.99 -16.18
CA TRP A 54 -7.62 -4.08 -16.76
C TRP A 54 -7.80 -3.12 -17.94
N VAL A 55 -7.39 -1.85 -17.78
CA VAL A 55 -7.44 -0.84 -18.85
C VAL A 55 -6.64 -1.29 -20.07
N LYS A 56 -5.42 -1.81 -19.86
CA LYS A 56 -4.56 -2.34 -20.93
C LYS A 56 -5.26 -3.45 -21.71
N ARG A 57 -5.88 -4.42 -21.03
CA ARG A 57 -6.65 -5.50 -21.68
C ARG A 57 -7.81 -4.96 -22.51
N ARG A 58 -8.57 -4.00 -21.97
CA ARG A 58 -9.70 -3.38 -22.69
C ARG A 58 -9.27 -2.62 -23.94
N MET A 59 -8.15 -1.91 -23.87
CA MET A 59 -7.59 -1.21 -25.03
C MET A 59 -7.12 -2.20 -26.12
N GLN A 60 -6.53 -3.33 -25.73
CA GLN A 60 -6.13 -4.39 -26.67
C GLN A 60 -7.35 -5.00 -27.39
N LEU A 61 -8.44 -5.27 -26.68
CA LEU A 61 -9.68 -5.75 -27.29
C LEU A 61 -10.20 -4.78 -28.36
N ARG A 62 -10.22 -3.47 -28.09
CA ARG A 62 -10.65 -2.46 -29.08
C ARG A 62 -9.77 -2.40 -30.33
N ARG A 63 -8.51 -2.83 -30.26
CA ARG A 63 -7.61 -2.89 -31.43
C ARG A 63 -7.87 -4.10 -32.32
N VAL A 64 -8.34 -5.22 -31.77
CA VAL A 64 -8.59 -6.47 -32.51
C VAL A 64 -9.89 -6.41 -33.31
N PHE A 65 -10.86 -5.61 -32.87
CA PHE A 65 -12.13 -5.41 -33.56
C PHE A 65 -12.12 -4.22 -34.54
N ARG A 66 -10.95 -3.85 -35.10
CA ARG A 66 -10.82 -2.83 -36.14
C ARG A 66 -10.25 -3.45 -37.40
#